data_AF-A0A3N1JZF7-F1
#
_entry.id   AF-A0A3N1JZF7-F1
#
_cell.length_a   1.000
_cell.length_b   1.000
_cell.length_c   1.000
_cell.angle_alpha   90.00
_cell.angle_beta   90.00
_cell.angle_gamma   90.00
#
_symmetry.space_group_name_H-M   'P 1'
#
loop_
_entity.id
_entity.type
_entity.pdbx_description
1 polymer ?
#
loop_
_entity_poly.entity_id
_entity_poly.type
_entity_poly.pdbx_seq_one_letter_code
_entity_poly.pdbx_strand_id
1 'polypeptide(L)'
;MSTIRSASAIAVGTAILMVLAGCSAGGDDAAPAKTTGPDMSEAQRKATLPGLTADAETAAGSMLESIAAGDLDADSNTYLEAHPLDEHHHLGKWEITKRPGYIAGTVCVEYRPTEDADPVAMSTYNVTYSAAEGSMPESKRSSPAGTGLNTGC
;
A
#
# COMPACT_ATOMS: atom_id res chain seq x y z
N MET A 1 45.96 -28.98 -6.95
CA MET A 1 46.23 -29.08 -8.40
C MET A 1 45.70 -30.41 -8.89
N SER A 2 44.54 -30.40 -9.55
CA SER A 2 44.04 -31.44 -10.46
C SER A 2 42.84 -30.84 -11.17
N THR A 3 43.00 -30.64 -12.47
CA THR A 3 42.08 -29.96 -13.38
C THR A 3 41.45 -31.04 -14.25
N ILE A 4 40.12 -31.10 -14.34
CA ILE A 4 39.46 -31.73 -15.50
C ILE A 4 38.31 -30.81 -15.93
N ARG A 5 38.33 -30.53 -17.24
CA ARG A 5 37.46 -29.64 -18.01
C ARG A 5 36.27 -30.40 -18.63
N SER A 6 35.28 -29.61 -19.05
CA SER A 6 34.32 -29.86 -20.15
C SER A 6 33.18 -30.85 -19.84
N ALA A 7 31.97 -30.75 -20.38
CA ALA A 7 31.44 -30.01 -21.53
C ALA A 7 29.94 -29.72 -21.36
N SER A 8 29.47 -28.77 -22.16
CA SER A 8 28.11 -28.29 -22.39
C SER A 8 27.10 -29.39 -22.75
N ALA A 9 25.81 -29.17 -22.43
CA ALA A 9 24.70 -29.64 -23.25
C ALA A 9 23.46 -28.75 -23.05
N ILE A 10 23.20 -27.92 -24.06
CA ILE A 10 21.89 -27.29 -24.31
C ILE A 10 20.95 -28.41 -24.79
N ALA A 11 19.85 -28.63 -24.09
CA ALA A 11 18.76 -29.47 -24.57
C ALA A 11 17.57 -28.58 -24.95
N VAL A 12 17.54 -28.16 -26.22
CA VAL A 12 16.32 -27.76 -26.91
C VAL A 12 15.56 -29.05 -27.23
N GLY A 13 14.39 -29.23 -26.62
CA GLY A 13 13.47 -30.32 -26.87
C GLY A 13 12.15 -29.79 -27.39
N THR A 14 11.98 -29.89 -28.71
CA THR A 14 10.82 -29.47 -29.50
C THR A 14 9.61 -30.42 -29.40
N ALA A 15 8.44 -29.81 -29.65
CA ALA A 15 7.26 -30.33 -30.34
C ALA A 15 6.29 -31.24 -29.57
N ILE A 16 5.09 -30.69 -29.33
CA ILE A 16 3.83 -31.42 -29.55
C ILE A 16 3.03 -30.61 -30.56
N LEU A 17 2.78 -31.23 -31.70
CA LEU A 17 1.95 -30.75 -32.80
C LEU A 17 0.75 -31.69 -32.90
N MET A 18 -0.33 -31.18 -33.49
CA MET A 18 -1.58 -31.84 -33.94
C MET A 18 -2.75 -31.67 -32.94
N VAL A 19 -3.95 -31.19 -33.31
CA VAL A 19 -4.68 -31.15 -34.60
C VAL A 19 -5.60 -29.92 -34.66
N LEU A 20 -5.69 -29.30 -35.84
CA LEU A 20 -6.77 -28.37 -36.24
C LEU A 20 -8.08 -29.13 -36.56
N ALA A 21 -9.20 -28.70 -35.97
CA ALA A 21 -10.51 -28.71 -36.64
C ALA A 21 -11.50 -27.83 -35.85
N GLY A 22 -12.03 -26.76 -36.47
CA GLY A 22 -13.16 -25.99 -35.94
C GLY A 22 -13.06 -24.50 -36.16
N CYS A 23 -13.39 -24.04 -37.37
CA CYS A 23 -13.56 -22.64 -37.74
C CYS A 23 -14.96 -22.16 -37.34
N SER A 24 -15.08 -21.09 -36.56
CA SER A 24 -16.06 -19.99 -36.73
C SER A 24 -15.84 -18.87 -35.71
N ALA A 25 -16.01 -17.64 -36.18
CA ALA A 25 -15.53 -16.39 -35.62
C ALA A 25 -16.45 -15.73 -34.59
N GLY A 26 -15.86 -14.87 -33.75
CA GLY A 26 -16.46 -13.62 -33.28
C GLY A 26 -16.84 -13.57 -31.79
N GLY A 27 -16.14 -12.73 -31.02
CA GLY A 27 -16.56 -12.31 -29.69
C GLY A 27 -15.39 -12.22 -28.72
N ASP A 28 -14.85 -11.01 -28.58
CA ASP A 28 -13.67 -10.54 -27.87
C ASP A 28 -13.19 -11.35 -26.65
N ASP A 29 -11.89 -11.64 -26.68
CA ASP A 29 -11.03 -12.06 -25.59
C ASP A 29 -11.36 -11.34 -24.28
N ALA A 30 -12.12 -12.00 -23.41
CA ALA A 30 -11.88 -11.84 -21.98
C ALA A 30 -10.51 -12.45 -21.70
N ALA A 31 -9.47 -11.62 -21.79
CA ALA A 31 -8.15 -11.97 -21.28
C ALA A 31 -8.35 -12.59 -19.89
N PRO A 32 -7.79 -13.78 -19.59
CA PRO A 32 -7.88 -14.31 -18.26
C PRO A 32 -7.30 -13.25 -17.34
N ALA A 33 -8.11 -12.73 -16.42
CA ALA A 33 -7.62 -11.85 -15.37
C ALA A 33 -6.44 -12.58 -14.72
N LYS A 34 -5.22 -12.11 -15.00
CA LYS A 34 -4.04 -12.56 -14.29
C LYS A 34 -4.23 -12.08 -12.87
N THR A 35 -4.88 -12.89 -12.05
CA THR A 35 -4.59 -12.89 -10.62
C THR A 35 -3.23 -13.56 -10.46
N THR A 36 -2.19 -12.94 -10.99
CA THR A 36 -0.84 -13.17 -10.50
C THR A 36 -0.88 -12.73 -9.06
N GLY A 37 -0.89 -13.70 -8.14
CA GLY A 37 -0.65 -13.40 -6.74
C GLY A 37 0.60 -12.52 -6.64
N PRO A 38 0.69 -11.64 -5.63
CA PRO A 38 1.76 -10.66 -5.55
C PRO A 38 3.11 -11.36 -5.69
N ASP A 39 4.00 -10.79 -6.52
CA ASP A 39 5.33 -11.35 -6.86
C ASP A 39 6.26 -11.55 -5.64
N MET A 40 5.79 -11.22 -4.45
CA MET A 40 6.46 -11.37 -3.16
C MET A 40 5.94 -12.60 -2.41
N SER A 41 6.82 -13.24 -1.63
CA SER A 41 6.39 -14.21 -0.60
C SER A 41 5.66 -13.52 0.56
N GLU A 42 4.89 -14.29 1.34
CA GLU A 42 4.24 -13.76 2.55
C GLU A 42 5.23 -13.18 3.56
N ALA A 43 6.39 -13.84 3.72
CA ALA A 43 7.45 -13.36 4.60
C ALA A 43 7.99 -11.99 4.16
N GLN A 44 8.17 -11.80 2.85
CA GLN A 44 8.59 -10.51 2.30
C GLN A 44 7.53 -9.43 2.53
N ARG A 45 6.24 -9.73 2.31
CA ARG A 45 5.16 -8.76 2.60
C ARG A 45 5.08 -8.41 4.09
N LYS A 46 5.24 -9.38 4.98
CA LYS A 46 5.29 -9.12 6.43
C LYS A 46 6.47 -8.23 6.83
N ALA A 47 7.60 -8.34 6.12
CA ALA A 47 8.78 -7.55 6.40
C ALA A 47 8.61 -6.05 6.07
N THR A 48 7.62 -5.65 5.26
CA THR A 48 7.35 -4.24 4.95
C THR A 48 6.50 -3.55 6.03
N LEU A 49 5.74 -4.31 6.83
CA LEU A 49 4.80 -3.77 7.83
C LEU A 49 5.42 -2.79 8.84
N PRO A 50 6.65 -3.01 9.37
CA PRO A 50 7.25 -2.06 10.30
C PRO A 50 7.46 -0.68 9.68
N GLY A 51 7.93 -0.61 8.43
CA GLY A 51 8.12 0.65 7.70
C GLY A 51 6.78 1.34 7.44
N LEU A 52 5.80 0.60 6.91
CA LEU A 52 4.44 1.12 6.71
C LEU A 52 3.80 1.67 7.99
N THR A 53 4.05 1.01 9.13
CA THR A 53 3.52 1.44 10.42
C THR A 53 4.17 2.73 10.89
N ALA A 54 5.49 2.87 10.73
CA ALA A 54 6.21 4.10 11.06
C ALA A 54 5.75 5.28 10.17
N ASP A 55 5.54 5.03 8.89
CA ASP A 55 5.08 6.05 7.94
C ASP A 55 3.64 6.48 8.22
N ALA A 56 2.74 5.52 8.47
CA ALA A 56 1.35 5.83 8.81
C ALA A 56 1.24 6.57 10.15
N GLU A 57 2.09 6.26 11.13
CA GLU A 57 2.15 6.98 12.40
C GLU A 57 2.62 8.42 12.22
N THR A 58 3.69 8.62 11.45
CA THR A 58 4.22 9.96 11.12
C THR A 58 3.17 10.80 10.41
N ALA A 59 2.55 10.23 9.37
CA ALA A 59 1.51 10.89 8.59
C ALA A 59 0.28 11.24 9.45
N ALA A 60 -0.12 10.35 10.37
CA ALA A 60 -1.16 10.63 11.36
C ALA A 60 -0.77 11.77 12.33
N GLY A 61 0.50 11.85 12.72
CA GLY A 61 1.05 12.98 13.49
C GLY A 61 0.89 14.30 12.74
N SER A 62 1.31 14.35 11.49
CA SER A 62 1.16 15.54 10.63
C SER A 62 -0.31 15.91 10.43
N MET A 63 -1.21 14.94 10.24
CA MET A 63 -2.65 15.21 10.17
C MET A 63 -3.18 15.88 11.45
N LEU A 64 -2.74 15.44 12.64
CA LEU A 64 -3.11 16.08 13.91
C LEU A 64 -2.61 17.52 14.00
N GLU A 65 -1.45 17.82 13.44
CA GLU A 65 -0.91 19.18 13.38
C GLU A 65 -1.74 20.07 12.44
N SER A 66 -2.09 19.59 11.25
CA SER A 66 -2.99 20.30 10.32
C SER A 66 -4.36 20.57 10.94
N ILE A 67 -4.97 19.55 11.57
CA ILE A 67 -6.25 19.71 12.26
C ILE A 67 -6.14 20.77 13.37
N ALA A 68 -5.07 20.76 14.17
CA ALA A 68 -4.85 21.73 15.24
C ALA A 68 -4.59 23.15 14.70
N ALA A 69 -3.99 23.28 13.51
CA ALA A 69 -3.83 24.55 12.82
C ALA A 69 -5.15 25.07 12.19
N GLY A 70 -6.23 24.27 12.23
CA GLY A 70 -7.51 24.58 11.62
C GLY A 70 -7.60 24.25 10.13
N ASP A 71 -6.60 23.56 9.58
CA ASP A 71 -6.59 23.09 8.20
C ASP A 71 -7.30 21.74 8.10
N LEU A 72 -8.61 21.80 7.87
CA LEU A 72 -9.47 20.62 7.79
C LEU A 72 -9.55 20.04 6.38
N ASP A 73 -9.04 20.78 5.39
CA ASP A 73 -8.92 20.35 4.00
C ASP A 73 -7.48 19.92 3.69
N ALA A 74 -6.71 19.56 4.73
CA ALA A 74 -5.30 19.22 4.66
C ALA A 74 -4.99 18.33 3.46
N ASP A 75 -4.17 18.84 2.55
CA ASP A 75 -3.83 18.18 1.29
C ASP A 75 -2.77 17.10 1.53
N SER A 76 -3.13 15.86 1.19
CA SER A 76 -2.24 14.70 1.28
C SER A 76 -0.95 14.87 0.47
N ASN A 77 -0.99 15.58 -0.66
CA ASN A 77 0.18 15.85 -1.49
C ASN A 77 1.13 16.83 -0.81
N THR A 78 0.61 17.84 -0.11
CA THR A 78 1.45 18.76 0.68
C THR A 78 2.21 18.02 1.77
N TYR A 79 1.58 17.04 2.43
CA TYR A 79 2.29 16.14 3.34
C TYR A 79 3.39 15.37 2.61
N LEU A 80 3.10 14.74 1.46
CA LEU A 80 4.07 13.93 0.70
C LEU A 80 5.26 14.75 0.17
N GLU A 81 5.05 16.01 -0.22
CA GLU A 81 6.12 16.92 -0.66
C GLU A 81 7.09 17.23 0.49
N ALA A 82 6.57 17.41 1.71
CA ALA A 82 7.37 17.68 2.90
C ALA A 82 7.97 16.40 3.53
N HIS A 83 7.28 15.28 3.37
CA HIS A 83 7.59 13.99 3.96
C HIS A 83 7.46 12.88 2.91
N PRO A 84 8.44 12.76 2.00
CA PRO A 84 8.46 11.66 1.05
C PRO A 84 8.43 10.32 1.79
N LEU A 85 7.56 9.42 1.34
CA LEU A 85 7.51 8.07 1.87
C LEU A 85 8.66 7.22 1.34
N ASP A 86 8.94 6.11 2.01
CA ASP A 86 9.92 5.13 1.53
C ASP A 86 9.56 4.59 0.13
N GLU A 87 10.56 4.05 -0.58
CA GLU A 87 10.35 3.43 -1.88
C GLU A 87 9.23 2.37 -1.80
N HIS A 88 8.31 2.40 -2.77
CA HIS A 88 7.12 1.53 -2.84
C HIS A 88 6.02 1.80 -1.80
N HIS A 89 6.19 2.79 -0.92
CA HIS A 89 5.14 3.21 0.00
C HIS A 89 4.29 4.33 -0.64
N HIS A 90 2.99 4.21 -0.49
CA HIS A 90 2.02 5.15 -1.05
C HIS A 90 0.99 5.52 0.00
N LEU A 91 0.54 6.77 -0.05
CA LEU A 91 -0.57 7.22 0.77
C LEU A 91 -1.88 6.79 0.11
N GLY A 92 -2.48 5.70 0.59
CA GLY A 92 -3.69 5.12 0.00
C GLY A 92 -4.98 5.80 0.48
N LYS A 93 -5.02 6.26 1.74
CA LYS A 93 -6.18 6.97 2.30
C LYS A 93 -5.73 8.09 3.22
N TRP A 94 -6.34 9.26 3.05
CA TRP A 94 -6.19 10.43 3.91
C TRP A 94 -7.56 11.11 4.04
N GLU A 95 -8.23 10.92 5.17
CA GLU A 95 -9.58 11.42 5.39
C GLU A 95 -9.71 12.12 6.72
N ILE A 96 -10.36 13.29 6.73
CA ILE A 96 -10.69 14.05 7.93
C ILE A 96 -12.21 14.18 8.01
N THR A 97 -12.76 13.95 9.20
CA THR A 97 -14.20 14.05 9.46
C THR A 97 -14.45 14.87 10.71
N LYS A 98 -15.23 15.94 10.58
CA LYS A 98 -15.67 16.75 11.72
C LYS A 98 -16.90 16.12 12.39
N ARG A 99 -16.88 16.02 13.71
CA ARG A 99 -18.01 15.57 14.53
C ARG A 99 -18.31 16.59 15.65
N PRO A 100 -19.50 16.56 16.26
CA PRO A 100 -19.77 17.38 17.44
C PRO A 100 -18.77 17.05 18.56
N GLY A 101 -18.05 18.06 19.05
CA GLY A 101 -17.09 17.93 20.14
C GLY A 101 -15.70 17.42 19.78
N TYR A 102 -15.47 16.88 18.57
CA TYR A 102 -14.14 16.42 18.14
C TYR A 102 -14.02 16.26 16.63
N ILE A 103 -12.79 16.18 16.14
CA ILE A 103 -12.43 15.89 14.75
C ILE A 103 -11.74 14.54 14.74
N ALA A 104 -12.11 13.69 13.78
CA ALA A 104 -11.48 12.40 13.55
C ALA A 104 -10.78 12.40 12.20
N GLY A 105 -9.79 11.53 12.04
CA GLY A 105 -9.21 11.27 10.74
C GLY A 105 -8.64 9.86 10.64
N THR A 106 -8.37 9.45 9.41
CA THR A 106 -7.78 8.15 9.09
C THR A 106 -6.69 8.36 8.04
N VAL A 107 -5.53 7.79 8.34
CA VAL A 107 -4.40 7.71 7.41
C VAL A 107 -4.09 6.25 7.17
N CYS A 108 -3.90 5.87 5.91
CA CYS A 108 -3.49 4.54 5.53
C CYS A 108 -2.34 4.63 4.51
N VAL A 109 -1.23 3.97 4.84
CA VAL A 109 -0.07 3.81 3.97
C VAL A 109 -0.04 2.38 3.49
N GLU A 110 0.20 2.19 2.20
CA GLU A 110 0.22 0.90 1.55
C GLU A 110 1.53 0.67 0.79
N TYR A 111 1.93 -0.59 0.70
CA TYR A 111 3.08 -1.01 -0.09
C TYR A 111 2.60 -1.52 -1.45
N ARG A 112 3.12 -0.94 -2.52
CA ARG A 112 2.91 -1.39 -3.90
C ARG A 112 4.26 -1.73 -4.54
N PRO A 113 4.52 -2.99 -4.92
CA PRO A 113 5.80 -3.38 -5.53
C PRO A 113 6.19 -2.56 -6.77
N THR A 114 5.18 -2.03 -7.49
CA THR A 114 5.32 -1.06 -8.57
C THR A 114 4.16 -0.07 -8.49
N GLU A 115 4.28 1.10 -9.11
CA GLU A 115 3.24 2.15 -9.11
C GLU A 115 1.86 1.61 -9.51
N ASP A 116 1.80 0.80 -10.58
CA ASP A 116 0.55 0.23 -11.11
C ASP A 116 0.12 -1.09 -10.44
N ALA A 117 0.88 -1.60 -9.46
CA ALA A 117 0.54 -2.87 -8.81
C ALA A 117 -0.57 -2.69 -7.77
N ASP A 118 -1.33 -3.75 -7.56
CA ASP A 118 -2.22 -3.86 -6.42
C ASP A 118 -1.41 -3.80 -5.10
N PRO A 119 -1.91 -3.12 -4.08
CA PRO A 119 -1.27 -3.06 -2.77
C PRO A 119 -1.21 -4.44 -2.12
N VAL A 120 -0.05 -4.78 -1.57
CA VAL A 120 0.23 -6.12 -1.02
C VAL A 120 0.38 -6.11 0.49
N ALA A 121 0.50 -4.94 1.10
CA ALA A 121 0.47 -4.73 2.53
C ALA A 121 0.01 -3.30 2.84
N MET A 122 -0.59 -3.09 4.00
CA MET A 122 -0.96 -1.75 4.45
C MET A 122 -0.86 -1.61 5.98
N SER A 123 -0.75 -0.37 6.44
CA SER A 123 -0.90 0.03 7.85
C SER A 123 -1.77 1.28 7.96
N THR A 124 -2.75 1.25 8.88
CA THR A 124 -3.69 2.35 9.11
C THR A 124 -3.56 2.89 10.52
N TYR A 125 -3.59 4.21 10.63
CA TYR A 125 -3.74 4.95 11.89
C TYR A 125 -5.01 5.78 11.87
N ASN A 126 -5.65 5.86 13.03
CA ASN A 126 -6.74 6.81 13.28
C ASN A 126 -6.22 7.96 14.13
N VAL A 127 -6.74 9.15 13.88
CA VAL A 127 -6.49 10.34 14.69
C VAL A 127 -7.78 10.86 15.29
N THR A 128 -7.66 11.47 16.46
CA THR A 128 -8.75 12.18 17.13
C THR A 128 -8.19 13.44 17.76
N TYR A 129 -8.83 14.56 17.45
CA TYR A 129 -8.51 15.88 17.97
C TYR A 129 -9.73 16.47 18.66
N SER A 130 -9.59 16.91 19.90
CA SER A 130 -10.62 17.67 20.62
C SER A 130 -10.02 19.02 21.01
N ALA A 131 -10.60 20.11 20.51
CA ALA A 131 -10.17 21.46 20.85
C ALA A 131 -10.40 21.76 22.34
N ALA A 132 -9.63 22.69 22.90
CA ALA A 132 -9.91 23.18 24.25
C ALA A 132 -11.27 23.90 24.30
N GLU A 133 -12.10 23.57 25.29
CA GLU A 133 -13.41 24.19 25.49
C GLU A 133 -13.64 24.50 26.97
N GLY A 134 -13.76 25.80 27.30
CA GLY A 134 -13.91 26.26 28.68
C GLY A 134 -12.72 25.83 29.54
N SER A 135 -12.97 24.95 30.52
CA SER A 135 -11.94 24.37 31.39
C SER A 135 -11.36 23.05 30.87
N MET A 136 -11.87 22.51 29.76
CA MET A 136 -11.35 21.27 29.17
C MET A 136 -10.11 21.58 28.34
N PRO A 137 -8.96 20.95 28.61
CA PRO A 137 -7.77 21.13 27.80
C PRO A 137 -7.93 20.48 26.42
N GLU A 138 -7.13 20.93 25.47
CA GLU A 138 -7.00 20.27 24.17
C GLU A 138 -6.52 18.81 24.33
N SER A 139 -7.01 17.93 23.46
CA SER A 139 -6.55 16.55 23.35
C SER A 139 -6.21 16.19 21.92
N LYS A 140 -5.00 15.65 21.70
CA LYS A 140 -4.56 15.05 20.44
C LYS A 140 -4.21 13.60 20.66
N ARG A 141 -4.72 12.71 19.83
CA ARG A 141 -4.43 11.27 19.91
C ARG A 141 -4.34 10.67 18.52
N SER A 142 -3.29 9.89 18.28
CA SER A 142 -3.22 8.91 17.20
C SER A 142 -3.23 7.50 17.80
N SER A 143 -3.70 6.52 17.03
CA SER A 143 -3.64 5.12 17.43
C SER A 143 -3.64 4.20 16.21
N PRO A 144 -2.94 3.05 16.27
CA PRO A 144 -3.02 2.02 15.24
C PRO A 144 -4.46 1.56 15.06
N ALA A 145 -4.92 1.49 13.81
CA ALA A 145 -6.22 0.95 13.44
C ALA A 145 -6.11 -0.49 12.91
N GLY A 146 -4.97 -0.85 12.33
CA GLY A 146 -4.70 -2.21 11.89
C GLY A 146 -3.62 -2.29 10.81
N THR A 147 -3.17 -3.51 10.55
CA THR A 147 -2.31 -3.86 9.42
C THR A 147 -2.96 -4.95 8.59
N GLY A 148 -2.59 -5.02 7.32
CA GLY A 148 -3.18 -5.96 6.35
C GLY A 148 -2.14 -6.49 5.38
N LEU A 149 -2.37 -7.72 4.89
CA LEU A 149 -1.59 -8.35 3.82
C LEU A 149 -2.53 -8.68 2.67
N ASN A 150 -2.05 -8.52 1.43
CA ASN A 150 -2.81 -8.69 0.20
C ASN A 150 -4.09 -7.84 0.17
N THR A 151 -4.05 -6.67 0.79
CA THR A 151 -5.14 -5.70 0.84
C THR A 151 -4.54 -4.30 0.79
N GLY A 152 -5.29 -3.40 0.19
CA GLY A 152 -5.02 -1.97 0.20
C GLY A 152 -5.83 -1.23 1.25
N CYS A 153 -5.61 0.07 1.24
CA CYS A 153 -6.53 1.07 1.76
C CYS A 153 -7.74 1.21 0.81
#